data_AF-A0A2A2WDC0-F1
#
_entry.id   AF-A0A2A2WDC0-F1
#
_cell.length_a   1.000
_cell.length_b   1.000
_cell.length_c   1.000
_cell.angle_alpha   90.00
_cell.angle_beta   90.00
_cell.angle_gamma   90.00
#
_symmetry.space_group_name_H-M   'P 1'
#
loop_
_entity.id
_entity.type
_entity.pdbx_description
1 polymer ?
#
loop_
_entity_poly.entity_id
_entity_poly.type
_entity_poly.pdbx_seq_one_letter_code
_entity_poly.pdbx_strand_id
1 'polypeptide(L)'
;MTFETGAKRSADDASRVVAYARIVVPAHAKVFVDGRDLKDRGSLRWYKWTPPKDQPSKYVTLTATWQDRVTRATKKHTRKIIMRPGKIRRVNLCGASLESIVDGVIWRTNLQRQSFGIAPLVKNSMLTAAAQKHADNLARQKKLSHQLDGEGFLERSRHEGYLFTAGSENIAEGARSSNDVVEMWMRSPGHQRNMLSKEYTQIGVGTAWSSSGTRYDVQVFGRPAPKVTELSQH
;
A
#
# COMPACT_ATOMS: atom_id res chain seq x y z
N MET A 1 4.78 1.34 3.75
CA MET A 1 6.23 1.02 3.89
C MET A 1 6.44 0.34 5.23
N THR A 2 7.06 -0.85 5.26
CA THR A 2 7.24 -1.64 6.49
C THR A 2 8.68 -2.11 6.61
N PHE A 3 9.19 -2.08 7.84
CA PHE A 3 10.49 -2.61 8.21
C PHE A 3 10.29 -3.70 9.24
N GLU A 4 10.90 -4.86 9.04
CA GLU A 4 11.13 -5.81 10.12
C GLU A 4 12.60 -5.71 10.48
N THR A 5 12.89 -5.21 11.68
CA THR A 5 14.26 -4.89 12.09
C THR A 5 14.64 -5.64 13.34
N GLY A 6 15.92 -5.96 13.47
CA GLY A 6 16.54 -6.47 14.68
C GLY A 6 17.97 -5.97 14.79
N ALA A 7 18.50 -5.94 16.00
CA ALA A 7 19.90 -5.60 16.24
C ALA A 7 20.47 -6.45 17.36
N LYS A 8 21.74 -6.81 17.25
CA LYS A 8 22.49 -7.56 18.26
C LYS A 8 23.89 -6.98 18.42
N ARG A 9 24.55 -7.27 19.54
CA ARG A 9 25.98 -6.95 19.68
C ARG A 9 26.80 -7.78 18.70
N SER A 10 27.85 -7.20 18.14
CA SER A 10 28.79 -7.94 17.30
C SER A 10 29.47 -9.02 18.14
N ALA A 11 29.68 -10.20 17.54
CA ALA A 11 30.37 -11.30 18.21
C ALA A 11 31.86 -10.98 18.41
N ASP A 12 32.46 -10.30 17.42
CA ASP A 12 33.89 -9.99 17.42
C ASP A 12 34.23 -8.73 18.24
N ASP A 13 33.24 -7.94 18.64
CA ASP A 13 33.43 -6.66 19.34
C ASP A 13 32.13 -6.18 20.01
N ALA A 14 32.03 -6.32 21.33
CA ALA A 14 30.83 -5.97 22.09
C ALA A 14 30.47 -4.47 22.07
N SER A 15 31.40 -3.59 21.64
CA SER A 15 31.15 -2.16 21.46
C SER A 15 30.35 -1.85 20.19
N ARG A 16 30.32 -2.79 19.23
CA ARG A 16 29.63 -2.66 17.94
C ARG A 16 28.27 -3.35 17.96
N VAL A 17 27.32 -2.76 17.23
CA VAL A 17 25.98 -3.33 17.01
C VAL A 17 25.79 -3.72 15.56
N VAL A 18 25.42 -4.97 15.34
CA VAL A 18 25.04 -5.51 14.02
C VAL A 18 23.54 -5.40 13.87
N ALA A 19 23.07 -4.82 12.78
CA ALA A 19 21.65 -4.74 12.45
C ALA A 19 21.24 -5.73 11.36
N TYR A 20 19.99 -6.16 11.46
CA TYR A 20 19.29 -6.97 10.48
C TYR A 20 18.00 -6.26 10.12
N ALA A 21 17.73 -6.06 8.83
CA ALA A 21 16.49 -5.44 8.40
C ALA A 21 15.94 -6.13 7.17
N ARG A 22 14.64 -6.43 7.19
CA ARG A 22 13.84 -6.69 6.00
C ARG A 22 13.10 -5.40 5.66
N ILE A 23 13.34 -4.89 4.46
CA ILE A 23 12.97 -3.53 4.08
C ILE A 23 11.98 -3.61 2.91
N VAL A 24 10.74 -3.15 3.13
CA VAL A 24 9.72 -3.08 2.07
C VAL A 24 9.37 -1.62 1.82
N VAL A 25 9.96 -1.08 0.76
CA VAL A 25 9.95 0.34 0.41
C VAL A 25 9.66 0.51 -1.08
N PRO A 26 9.05 1.63 -1.51
CA PRO A 26 8.93 1.94 -2.93
C PRO A 26 10.30 1.94 -3.61
N ALA A 27 10.39 1.51 -4.87
CA ALA A 27 11.67 1.41 -5.60
C ALA A 27 12.45 2.73 -5.68
N HIS A 28 11.75 3.87 -5.58
CA HIS A 28 12.34 5.21 -5.60
C HIS A 28 12.75 5.75 -4.22
N ALA A 29 12.44 5.06 -3.12
CA ALA A 29 12.85 5.48 -1.79
C ALA A 29 14.36 5.30 -1.60
N LYS A 30 15.01 6.26 -0.96
CA LYS A 30 16.42 6.14 -0.51
C LYS A 30 16.41 5.66 0.94
N VAL A 31 17.19 4.62 1.22
CA VAL A 31 17.32 4.08 2.58
C VAL A 31 18.78 4.13 2.97
N PHE A 32 19.04 4.64 4.17
CA PHE A 32 20.37 4.80 4.72
C PHE A 32 20.50 4.01 6.01
N VAL A 33 21.65 3.39 6.23
CA VAL A 33 22.03 2.78 7.51
C VAL A 33 23.31 3.45 7.98
N ASP A 34 23.25 4.06 9.17
CA ASP A 34 24.32 4.91 9.72
C ASP A 34 24.87 5.92 8.69
N GLY A 35 23.96 6.51 7.91
CA GLY A 35 24.28 7.51 6.87
C GLY A 35 24.73 6.94 5.52
N ARG A 36 24.89 5.62 5.36
CA ARG A 36 25.28 5.00 4.09
C ARG A 36 24.08 4.48 3.30
N ASP A 37 23.98 4.83 2.02
CA ASP A 37 22.87 4.45 1.12
C ASP A 37 22.89 2.93 0.85
N LEU A 38 21.77 2.27 1.15
CA LEU A 38 21.48 0.90 0.73
C LEU A 38 21.05 0.96 -0.75
N LYS A 39 22.03 0.80 -1.64
CA LYS A 39 21.85 0.90 -3.09
C LYS A 39 20.85 -0.13 -3.65
N ASP A 40 20.69 -1.29 -3.01
CA ASP A 40 19.72 -2.32 -3.39
C ASP A 40 18.33 -2.01 -2.82
N ARG A 41 17.40 -1.67 -3.73
CA ARG A 41 16.03 -1.26 -3.42
C ARG A 41 15.02 -2.25 -3.99
N GLY A 42 13.84 -2.34 -3.39
CA GLY A 42 12.69 -3.03 -4.01
C GLY A 42 12.63 -4.56 -3.87
N SER A 43 13.69 -5.25 -3.47
CA SER A 43 13.64 -6.69 -3.19
C SER A 43 13.43 -6.99 -1.71
N LEU A 44 12.46 -7.88 -1.39
CA LEU A 44 12.25 -8.46 -0.07
C LEU A 44 13.47 -9.31 0.34
N ARG A 45 14.53 -8.67 0.86
CA ARG A 45 15.74 -9.34 1.35
C ARG A 45 16.09 -8.89 2.76
N TRP A 46 16.77 -9.77 3.48
CA TRP A 46 17.40 -9.45 4.76
C TRP A 46 18.74 -8.75 4.50
N TYR A 47 18.90 -7.56 5.06
CA TYR A 47 20.15 -6.81 5.05
C TYR A 47 20.84 -6.98 6.38
N LYS A 48 22.07 -7.47 6.38
CA LYS A 48 22.96 -7.46 7.55
C LYS A 48 23.90 -6.28 7.43
N TRP A 49 23.90 -5.40 8.42
CA TRP A 49 24.82 -4.27 8.50
C TRP A 49 25.75 -4.41 9.70
N THR A 50 27.05 -4.28 9.46
CA THR A 50 28.08 -4.27 10.49
C THR A 50 28.84 -2.94 10.37
N PRO A 51 28.82 -2.07 11.40
CA PRO A 51 29.57 -0.82 11.39
C PRO A 51 31.07 -1.08 11.17
N PRO A 52 31.81 -0.18 10.50
CA PRO A 52 33.28 -0.25 10.41
C PRO A 52 33.95 -0.36 11.79
N LYS A 53 35.14 -0.97 11.86
CA LYS A 53 35.88 -1.14 13.12
C LYS A 53 36.33 0.19 13.72
N ASP A 54 36.68 1.16 12.87
CA ASP A 54 37.12 2.51 13.20
C ASP A 54 35.98 3.45 13.64
N GLN A 55 34.72 3.05 13.40
CA GLN A 55 33.53 3.81 13.77
C GLN A 55 32.47 2.92 14.44
N PRO A 56 32.76 2.39 15.66
CA PRO A 56 31.84 1.51 16.36
C PRO A 56 30.63 2.31 16.87
N SER A 57 29.41 1.81 16.57
CA SER A 57 28.17 2.43 17.06
C SER A 57 27.46 1.57 18.10
N LYS A 58 27.00 2.21 19.19
CA LYS A 58 26.21 1.59 20.29
C LYS A 58 24.75 1.28 19.89
N TYR A 59 24.30 1.81 18.76
CA TYR A 59 22.97 1.62 18.19
C TYR A 59 23.06 1.78 16.68
N VAL A 60 22.13 1.20 15.93
CA VAL A 60 22.09 1.41 14.47
C VAL A 60 20.98 2.37 14.13
N THR A 61 21.29 3.38 13.33
CA THR A 61 20.31 4.33 12.80
C THR A 61 19.91 3.90 11.40
N LEU A 62 18.61 3.67 11.20
CA LEU A 62 18.04 3.52 9.86
C LEU A 62 17.25 4.76 9.50
N THR A 63 17.58 5.39 8.38
CA THR A 63 16.88 6.55 7.86
C THR A 63 16.28 6.20 6.51
N ALA A 64 14.97 6.33 6.35
CA ALA A 64 14.30 6.19 5.07
C ALA A 64 13.74 7.53 4.62
N THR A 65 14.00 7.87 3.37
CA THR A 65 13.54 9.09 2.74
C THR A 65 12.86 8.76 1.42
N TRP A 66 11.65 9.25 1.24
CA TRP A 66 10.88 9.04 0.02
C TRP A 66 10.11 10.30 -0.35
N GLN A 67 9.63 10.35 -1.58
CA GLN A 67 8.80 11.43 -2.09
C GLN A 67 7.58 10.76 -2.73
N ASP A 68 6.39 11.20 -2.33
CA ASP A 68 5.17 10.71 -2.95
C ASP A 68 5.14 11.25 -4.39
N ARG A 69 5.11 10.35 -5.38
CA ARG A 69 5.05 10.75 -6.80
C ARG A 69 3.61 10.97 -7.30
N VAL A 70 2.61 10.71 -6.46
CA VAL A 70 1.20 10.61 -6.86
C VAL A 70 0.45 11.94 -6.66
N THR A 71 0.89 12.79 -5.73
CA THR A 71 0.38 14.16 -5.60
C THR A 71 1.33 15.13 -6.31
N ARG A 72 0.80 16.17 -6.97
CA ARG A 72 1.58 17.33 -7.45
C ARG A 72 2.37 18.05 -6.32
N ALA A 73 2.25 17.58 -5.07
CA ALA A 73 2.97 18.08 -3.93
C ALA A 73 4.37 17.43 -3.83
N THR A 74 5.40 18.26 -3.86
CA THR A 74 6.83 17.91 -3.78
C THR A 74 7.28 17.45 -2.38
N LYS A 75 6.38 16.99 -1.52
CA LYS A 75 6.71 16.78 -0.10
C LYS A 75 7.58 15.54 0.08
N LYS A 76 8.81 15.78 0.53
CA LYS A 76 9.79 14.75 0.89
C LYS A 76 9.53 14.29 2.32
N HIS A 77 9.30 13.00 2.49
CA HIS A 77 9.14 12.36 3.80
C HIS A 77 10.47 11.80 4.27
N THR A 78 10.74 11.92 5.57
CA THR A 78 11.91 11.30 6.21
C THR A 78 11.49 10.66 7.52
N ARG A 79 11.97 9.43 7.75
CA ARG A 79 11.80 8.72 9.01
C ARG A 79 13.13 8.15 9.47
N LYS A 80 13.42 8.32 10.76
CA LYS A 80 14.62 7.82 11.43
C LYS A 80 14.21 6.81 12.50
N ILE A 81 14.77 5.60 12.44
CA ILE A 81 14.60 4.52 13.41
C ILE A 81 15.94 4.32 14.11
N ILE A 82 15.92 4.27 15.44
CA ILE A 82 17.09 3.94 16.25
C ILE A 82 16.92 2.52 16.80
N MET A 83 17.82 1.62 16.40
CA MET A 83 17.83 0.22 16.81
C MET A 83 18.87 -0.01 17.90
N ARG A 84 18.45 -0.60 19.02
CA ARG A 84 19.32 -1.00 20.12
C ARG A 84 19.41 -2.53 20.18
N PRO A 85 20.52 -3.11 20.67
CA PRO A 85 20.66 -4.56 20.81
C PRO A 85 19.48 -5.20 21.55
N GLY A 86 19.05 -6.38 21.09
CA GLY A 86 18.05 -7.21 21.75
C GLY A 86 16.59 -6.84 21.47
N LYS A 87 16.31 -5.83 20.63
CA LYS A 87 14.94 -5.46 20.25
C LYS A 87 14.70 -5.75 18.77
N ILE A 88 13.96 -6.82 18.47
CA ILE A 88 13.32 -6.99 17.16
C ILE A 88 12.05 -6.13 17.16
N ARG A 89 11.91 -5.24 16.18
CA ARG A 89 10.72 -4.39 16.03
C ARG A 89 10.24 -4.43 14.58
N ARG A 90 8.95 -4.68 14.41
CA ARG A 90 8.24 -4.33 13.17
C ARG A 90 7.89 -2.85 13.25
N VAL A 91 8.43 -2.07 12.32
CA VAL A 91 8.22 -0.62 12.26
C VAL A 91 7.49 -0.28 10.96
N ASN A 92 6.27 0.23 11.09
CA ASN A 92 5.55 0.83 9.97
C ASN A 92 6.03 2.27 9.81
N LEU A 93 6.69 2.57 8.69
CA LEU A 93 7.23 3.92 8.46
C LEU A 93 6.20 4.91 7.92
N CYS A 94 5.11 4.39 7.35
CA CYS A 94 3.91 5.19 7.21
C CYS A 94 3.14 5.11 8.53
N GLY A 95 3.22 6.18 9.34
CA GLY A 95 2.03 6.61 10.06
C GLY A 95 1.06 6.99 8.96
N ALA A 96 0.19 6.05 8.60
CA ALA A 96 -0.42 6.09 7.29
C ALA A 96 -1.42 7.24 7.22
N SER A 97 -1.14 8.23 6.37
CA SER A 97 -2.24 8.97 5.77
C SER A 97 -3.13 7.96 5.05
N LEU A 98 -4.43 8.21 5.01
CA LEU A 98 -5.39 7.42 4.24
C LEU A 98 -4.87 7.08 2.84
N GLU A 99 -4.28 8.09 2.18
CA GLU A 99 -3.65 7.97 0.86
C GLU A 99 -2.51 6.93 0.81
N SER A 100 -1.69 6.82 1.85
CA SER A 100 -0.61 5.82 1.91
C SER A 100 -1.10 4.39 2.14
N ILE A 101 -2.29 4.21 2.74
CA ILE A 101 -2.94 2.90 2.84
C ILE A 101 -3.53 2.51 1.49
N VAL A 102 -4.25 3.45 0.84
CA VAL A 102 -4.85 3.30 -0.49
C VAL A 102 -3.79 2.86 -1.50
N ASP A 103 -2.68 3.60 -1.60
CA ASP A 103 -1.58 3.26 -2.51
C ASP A 103 -0.92 1.93 -2.14
N GLY A 104 -0.83 1.63 -0.85
CA GLY A 104 -0.32 0.35 -0.36
C GLY A 104 -1.18 -0.84 -0.78
N VAL A 105 -2.51 -0.69 -0.80
CA VAL A 105 -3.46 -1.73 -1.25
C VAL A 105 -3.34 -1.94 -2.76
N ILE A 106 -3.27 -0.85 -3.54
CA ILE A 106 -3.12 -0.92 -5.00
C ILE A 106 -1.80 -1.61 -5.37
N TRP A 107 -0.68 -1.20 -4.76
CA TRP A 107 0.63 -1.81 -4.97
C TRP A 107 0.60 -3.33 -4.72
N ARG A 108 0.02 -3.76 -3.60
CA ARG A 108 -0.05 -5.18 -3.24
C ARG A 108 -0.99 -5.98 -4.13
N THR A 109 -2.09 -5.37 -4.57
CA THR A 109 -2.98 -5.96 -5.58
C THR A 109 -2.21 -6.21 -6.87
N ASN A 110 -1.41 -5.24 -7.32
CA ASN A 110 -0.58 -5.39 -8.52
C ASN A 110 0.56 -6.41 -8.35
N LEU A 111 1.12 -6.56 -7.13
CA LEU A 111 2.05 -7.67 -6.85
C LEU A 111 1.39 -9.04 -7.02
N GLN A 112 0.15 -9.20 -6.54
CA GLN A 112 -0.60 -10.45 -6.76
C GLN A 112 -0.85 -10.66 -8.25
N ARG A 113 -1.33 -9.64 -8.97
CA ARG A 113 -1.55 -9.77 -10.43
C ARG A 113 -0.27 -10.16 -11.17
N GLN A 114 0.87 -9.54 -10.82
CA GLN A 114 2.16 -9.88 -11.41
C GLN A 114 2.58 -11.32 -11.12
N SER A 115 2.38 -11.84 -9.90
CA SER A 115 2.73 -13.23 -9.58
C SER A 115 1.89 -14.26 -10.34
N PHE A 116 0.74 -13.86 -10.89
CA PHE A 116 -0.11 -14.67 -11.76
C PHE A 116 0.06 -14.32 -13.26
N GLY A 117 1.06 -13.51 -13.64
CA GLY A 117 1.31 -13.12 -15.03
C GLY A 117 0.23 -12.21 -15.62
N ILE A 118 -0.49 -11.47 -14.78
CA ILE A 118 -1.56 -10.55 -15.19
C ILE A 118 -1.05 -9.11 -15.12
N ALA A 119 -1.42 -8.30 -16.13
CA ALA A 119 -1.01 -6.90 -16.21
C ALA A 119 -1.46 -6.09 -14.98
N PRO A 120 -0.62 -5.16 -14.49
CA PRO A 120 -0.97 -4.31 -13.36
C PRO A 120 -2.12 -3.35 -13.71
N LEU A 121 -2.95 -3.04 -12.73
CA LEU A 121 -4.03 -2.07 -12.82
C LEU A 121 -3.48 -0.65 -12.62
N VAL A 122 -4.06 0.31 -13.34
CA VAL A 122 -3.74 1.74 -13.23
C VAL A 122 -4.71 2.40 -12.25
N LYS A 123 -4.19 3.16 -11.27
CA LYS A 123 -5.02 3.95 -10.35
C LYS A 123 -5.87 4.95 -11.12
N ASN A 124 -7.17 4.98 -10.86
CA ASN A 124 -8.09 5.96 -11.42
C ASN A 124 -8.72 6.81 -10.31
N SER A 125 -8.72 8.13 -10.49
CA SER A 125 -9.20 9.09 -9.48
C SER A 125 -10.71 9.02 -9.25
N MET A 126 -11.51 8.79 -10.30
CA MET A 126 -12.98 8.68 -10.18
C MET A 126 -13.35 7.41 -9.42
N LEU A 127 -12.73 6.26 -9.75
CA LEU A 127 -12.93 5.02 -8.99
C LEU A 127 -12.46 5.17 -7.54
N THR A 128 -11.37 5.91 -7.30
CA THR A 128 -10.85 6.17 -5.95
C THR A 128 -11.84 7.01 -5.14
N ALA A 129 -12.43 8.04 -5.75
CA ALA A 129 -13.45 8.87 -5.11
C ALA A 129 -14.71 8.05 -4.76
N ALA A 130 -15.18 7.21 -5.69
CA ALA A 130 -16.34 6.35 -5.47
C ALA A 130 -16.08 5.34 -4.34
N ALA A 131 -14.91 4.70 -4.35
CA ALA A 131 -14.49 3.77 -3.31
C ALA A 131 -14.34 4.46 -1.94
N GLN A 132 -13.80 5.68 -1.90
CA GLN A 132 -13.62 6.44 -0.66
C GLN A 132 -14.97 6.83 -0.05
N LYS A 133 -15.89 7.38 -0.85
CA LYS A 133 -17.24 7.71 -0.37
C LYS A 133 -17.97 6.50 0.19
N HIS A 134 -17.81 5.33 -0.45
CA HIS A 134 -18.39 4.10 0.09
C HIS A 134 -17.71 3.66 1.38
N ALA A 135 -16.38 3.71 1.47
CA ALA A 135 -15.65 3.38 2.69
C ALA A 135 -16.11 4.26 3.88
N ASP A 136 -16.26 5.58 3.64
CA ASP A 136 -16.79 6.52 4.63
C ASP A 136 -18.23 6.17 5.04
N ASN A 137 -19.04 5.69 4.09
CA ASN A 137 -20.41 5.23 4.35
C ASN A 137 -20.45 3.96 5.21
N LEU A 138 -19.66 2.95 4.85
CA LEU A 138 -19.51 1.71 5.62
C LEU A 138 -19.05 2.00 7.06
N ALA A 139 -18.06 2.89 7.22
CA ALA A 139 -17.54 3.29 8.52
C ALA A 139 -18.54 4.08 9.35
N ARG A 140 -19.30 4.99 8.73
CA ARG A 140 -20.36 5.77 9.38
C ARG A 140 -21.48 4.88 9.89
N GLN A 141 -21.93 3.93 9.06
CA GLN A 141 -23.02 3.01 9.38
C GLN A 141 -22.57 1.78 10.17
N LYS A 142 -21.25 1.57 10.33
CA LYS A 142 -20.64 0.38 10.96
C LYS A 142 -21.19 -0.94 10.37
N LYS A 143 -21.34 -0.98 9.05
CA LYS A 143 -22.01 -2.07 8.33
C LYS A 143 -21.24 -2.42 7.06
N LEU A 144 -20.88 -3.68 6.90
CA LEU A 144 -20.26 -4.18 5.67
C LEU A 144 -21.34 -4.59 4.65
N SER A 145 -21.51 -3.81 3.58
CA SER A 145 -22.49 -4.09 2.51
C SER A 145 -22.03 -3.52 1.17
N HIS A 146 -22.24 -4.25 0.07
CA HIS A 146 -21.97 -3.73 -1.29
C HIS A 146 -22.94 -2.60 -1.69
N GLN A 147 -24.15 -2.62 -1.12
CA GLN A 147 -25.19 -1.63 -1.36
C GLN A 147 -25.58 -0.95 -0.04
N LEU A 148 -25.46 0.37 -0.01
CA LEU A 148 -25.97 1.22 1.06
C LEU A 148 -26.67 2.41 0.42
N ASP A 149 -27.68 2.93 1.11
CA ASP A 149 -28.46 4.09 0.66
C ASP A 149 -29.04 3.93 -0.77
N GLY A 150 -29.33 2.68 -1.16
CA GLY A 150 -29.87 2.32 -2.47
C GLY A 150 -28.84 2.18 -3.59
N GLU A 151 -27.58 2.54 -3.38
CA GLU A 151 -26.57 2.60 -4.44
C GLU A 151 -25.59 1.43 -4.40
N GLY A 152 -25.36 0.79 -5.55
CA GLY A 152 -24.27 -0.16 -5.77
C GLY A 152 -23.01 0.54 -6.30
N PHE A 153 -21.94 -0.23 -6.52
CA PHE A 153 -20.66 0.34 -6.97
C PHE A 153 -20.75 0.98 -8.36
N LEU A 154 -21.65 0.49 -9.23
CA LEU A 154 -21.86 1.02 -10.57
C LEU A 154 -22.46 2.43 -10.51
N GLU A 155 -23.51 2.62 -9.71
CA GLU A 155 -24.16 3.91 -9.50
C GLU A 155 -23.18 4.90 -8.87
N ARG A 156 -22.52 4.50 -7.77
CA ARG A 156 -21.51 5.34 -7.10
C ARG A 156 -20.40 5.80 -8.03
N SER A 157 -19.93 4.91 -8.90
CA SER A 157 -18.84 5.24 -9.82
C SER A 157 -19.29 6.11 -10.99
N ARG A 158 -20.54 5.96 -11.46
CA ARG A 158 -21.15 6.86 -12.45
C ARG A 158 -21.34 8.26 -11.88
N HIS A 159 -21.68 8.39 -10.60
CA HIS A 159 -21.75 9.69 -9.91
C HIS A 159 -20.40 10.42 -9.88
N GLU A 160 -19.28 9.70 -9.92
CA GLU A 160 -17.93 10.27 -10.10
C GLU A 160 -17.53 10.50 -11.57
N GLY A 161 -18.43 10.23 -12.52
CA GLY A 161 -18.20 10.38 -13.96
C GLY A 161 -17.46 9.20 -14.61
N TYR A 162 -17.30 8.07 -13.92
CA TYR A 162 -16.68 6.89 -14.51
C TYR A 162 -17.70 6.05 -15.29
N LEU A 163 -17.46 5.87 -16.59
CA LEU A 163 -18.23 5.00 -17.46
C LEU A 163 -17.49 3.66 -17.67
N PHE A 164 -18.19 2.55 -17.50
CA PHE A 164 -17.63 1.19 -17.53
C PHE A 164 -18.15 0.40 -18.72
N THR A 165 -17.33 -0.52 -19.23
CA THR A 165 -17.81 -1.72 -19.94
C THR A 165 -17.81 -2.96 -19.06
N ALA A 166 -17.00 -2.96 -17.99
CA ALA A 166 -16.93 -4.03 -16.99
C ALA A 166 -16.39 -3.46 -15.68
N GLY A 167 -16.81 -4.01 -14.54
CA GLY A 167 -16.32 -3.60 -13.23
C GLY A 167 -16.78 -4.53 -12.11
N SER A 168 -16.12 -4.44 -10.96
CA SER A 168 -16.48 -5.19 -9.76
C SER A 168 -15.99 -4.48 -8.50
N GLU A 169 -16.47 -4.93 -7.34
CA GLU A 169 -16.07 -4.40 -6.04
C GLU A 169 -15.62 -5.52 -5.09
N ASN A 170 -14.59 -5.24 -4.31
CA ASN A 170 -14.27 -5.96 -3.09
C ASN A 170 -14.42 -5.02 -1.89
N ILE A 171 -15.00 -5.51 -0.80
CA ILE A 171 -15.08 -4.80 0.48
C ILE A 171 -14.52 -5.68 1.60
N ALA A 172 -14.00 -5.06 2.65
CA ALA A 172 -13.55 -5.74 3.86
C ALA A 172 -13.61 -4.81 5.06
N GLU A 173 -13.68 -5.39 6.26
CA GLU A 173 -13.53 -4.67 7.51
C GLU A 173 -12.51 -5.36 8.43
N GLY A 174 -11.94 -4.62 9.38
CA GLY A 174 -11.06 -5.15 10.43
C GLY A 174 -9.60 -5.37 10.03
N ALA A 175 -9.22 -5.02 8.80
CA ALA A 175 -7.85 -5.23 8.32
C ALA A 175 -6.83 -4.35 9.05
N ARG A 176 -5.75 -4.96 9.54
CA ARG A 176 -4.69 -4.31 10.33
C ARG A 176 -3.64 -3.62 9.47
N SER A 177 -3.61 -3.90 8.17
CA SER A 177 -2.69 -3.26 7.22
C SER A 177 -3.18 -3.39 5.78
N SER A 178 -2.52 -2.73 4.82
CA SER A 178 -2.77 -2.96 3.39
C SER A 178 -2.41 -4.38 2.93
N ASN A 179 -1.50 -5.07 3.62
CA ASN A 179 -1.19 -6.47 3.31
C ASN A 179 -2.32 -7.40 3.74
N ASP A 180 -2.79 -7.16 4.96
CA ASP A 180 -3.82 -7.95 5.60
C ASP A 180 -5.10 -7.96 4.76
N VAL A 181 -5.58 -6.78 4.32
CA VAL A 181 -6.78 -6.68 3.49
C VAL A 181 -6.62 -7.39 2.13
N VAL A 182 -5.45 -7.27 1.50
CA VAL A 182 -5.18 -7.94 0.22
C VAL A 182 -5.12 -9.46 0.40
N GLU A 183 -4.54 -9.96 1.50
CA GLU A 183 -4.56 -11.39 1.83
C GLU A 183 -5.98 -11.88 2.14
N MET A 184 -6.81 -11.10 2.84
CA MET A 184 -8.22 -11.40 3.08
C MET A 184 -8.98 -11.58 1.76
N TRP A 185 -8.82 -10.65 0.82
CA TRP A 185 -9.43 -10.77 -0.51
C TRP A 185 -8.88 -11.94 -1.32
N MET A 186 -7.57 -12.18 -1.30
CA MET A 186 -6.96 -13.32 -2.01
C MET A 186 -7.41 -14.69 -1.48
N ARG A 187 -7.81 -14.78 -0.19
CA ARG A 187 -8.34 -16.01 0.42
C ARG A 187 -9.83 -16.25 0.15
N SER A 188 -10.55 -15.24 -0.36
CA SER A 188 -11.96 -15.37 -0.75
C SER A 188 -12.04 -15.63 -2.26
N PRO A 189 -12.61 -16.77 -2.71
CA PRO A 189 -12.68 -17.10 -4.13
C PRO A 189 -13.37 -16.01 -4.99
N GLY A 190 -14.41 -15.36 -4.45
CA GLY A 190 -15.10 -14.27 -5.12
C GLY A 190 -14.22 -13.03 -5.29
N HIS A 191 -13.57 -12.59 -4.20
CA HIS A 191 -12.73 -11.40 -4.22
C HIS A 191 -11.43 -11.61 -5.01
N GLN A 192 -10.84 -12.80 -4.93
CA GLN A 192 -9.68 -13.21 -5.71
C GLN A 192 -9.99 -13.16 -7.21
N ARG A 193 -11.17 -13.65 -7.62
CA ARG A 193 -11.61 -13.59 -9.02
C ARG A 193 -11.64 -12.15 -9.53
N ASN A 194 -12.15 -11.21 -8.73
CA ASN A 194 -12.15 -9.79 -9.06
C ASN A 194 -10.72 -9.25 -9.22
N MET A 195 -9.84 -9.52 -8.24
CA MET A 195 -8.45 -9.07 -8.24
C MET A 195 -7.63 -9.59 -9.43
N LEU A 196 -7.90 -10.82 -9.87
CA LEU A 196 -7.16 -11.50 -10.94
C LEU A 196 -7.87 -11.46 -12.30
N SER A 197 -9.00 -10.76 -12.42
CA SER A 197 -9.68 -10.60 -13.71
C SER A 197 -8.81 -9.84 -14.70
N LYS A 198 -8.65 -10.40 -15.91
CA LYS A 198 -7.95 -9.76 -17.03
C LYS A 198 -8.80 -8.69 -17.73
N GLU A 199 -10.09 -8.61 -17.42
CA GLU A 199 -10.99 -7.63 -18.04
C GLU A 199 -10.72 -6.21 -17.57
N TYR A 200 -10.31 -6.07 -16.31
CA TYR A 200 -10.08 -4.77 -15.67
C TYR A 200 -8.69 -4.23 -15.98
N THR A 201 -8.65 -2.92 -16.21
CA THR A 201 -7.42 -2.17 -16.48
C THR A 201 -7.16 -1.08 -15.46
N GLN A 202 -8.18 -0.72 -14.66
CA GLN A 202 -8.13 0.36 -13.70
C GLN A 202 -8.66 -0.04 -12.33
N ILE A 203 -8.20 0.66 -11.31
CA ILE A 203 -8.52 0.42 -9.90
C ILE A 203 -8.70 1.74 -9.14
N GLY A 204 -9.67 1.77 -8.24
CA GLY A 204 -9.79 2.74 -7.16
C GLY A 204 -9.85 2.04 -5.82
N VAL A 205 -9.28 2.65 -4.79
CA VAL A 205 -9.34 2.12 -3.42
C VAL A 205 -9.72 3.25 -2.46
N GLY A 206 -10.59 2.95 -1.52
CA GLY A 206 -10.98 3.82 -0.42
C GLY A 206 -10.80 3.12 0.92
N THR A 207 -10.51 3.89 1.96
CA THR A 207 -10.36 3.38 3.33
C THR A 207 -11.00 4.36 4.30
N ALA A 208 -11.66 3.87 5.35
CA ALA A 208 -12.16 4.71 6.42
C ALA A 208 -12.12 3.97 7.77
N TRP A 209 -12.17 4.71 8.88
CA TRP A 209 -12.33 4.13 10.21
C TRP A 209 -13.66 4.55 10.80
N SER A 210 -14.37 3.61 11.40
CA SER A 210 -15.54 3.91 12.22
C SER A 210 -15.13 4.56 13.55
N SER A 211 -16.10 5.13 14.25
CA SER A 211 -15.90 5.65 15.61
C SER A 211 -15.49 4.58 16.63
N SER A 212 -15.67 3.28 16.34
CA SER A 212 -15.18 2.17 17.17
C SER A 212 -13.75 1.72 16.80
N GLY A 213 -13.08 2.44 15.89
CA GLY A 213 -11.73 2.10 15.43
C GLY A 213 -11.66 0.93 14.45
N THR A 214 -12.82 0.44 13.95
CA THR A 214 -12.86 -0.59 12.92
C THR A 214 -12.53 0.03 11.57
N ARG A 215 -11.54 -0.51 10.85
CA ARG A 215 -11.18 -0.07 9.50
C ARG A 215 -12.09 -0.75 8.47
N TYR A 216 -12.54 0.01 7.49
CA TYR A 216 -13.26 -0.44 6.30
C TYR A 216 -12.43 -0.13 5.07
N ASP A 217 -12.35 -1.10 4.15
CA ASP A 217 -11.61 -0.98 2.90
C ASP A 217 -12.51 -1.35 1.73
N VAL A 218 -12.46 -0.54 0.68
CA VAL A 218 -13.21 -0.72 -0.56
C VAL A 218 -12.25 -0.69 -1.72
N GLN A 219 -12.38 -1.65 -2.63
CA GLN A 219 -11.60 -1.74 -3.86
C GLN A 219 -12.56 -1.87 -5.03
N VAL A 220 -12.54 -0.91 -5.94
CA VAL A 220 -13.37 -0.89 -7.15
C VAL A 220 -12.47 -1.07 -8.36
N PHE A 221 -12.86 -1.99 -9.25
CA PHE A 221 -12.18 -2.29 -10.49
C PHE A 221 -13.00 -1.81 -11.67
N GLY A 222 -12.33 -1.36 -12.73
CA GLY A 222 -13.00 -0.89 -13.94
C GLY A 222 -12.22 -1.18 -15.21
N ARG A 223 -12.98 -1.45 -16.27
CA ARG A 223 -12.58 -1.23 -17.65
C ARG A 223 -13.35 -0.01 -18.17
N PRO A 224 -12.66 1.08 -18.56
CA PRO A 224 -13.34 2.29 -18.99
C PRO A 224 -14.07 2.03 -20.32
N ALA A 225 -15.22 2.66 -20.50
CA ALA A 225 -15.87 2.70 -21.80
C ALA A 225 -14.95 3.36 -22.84
N PRO A 226 -15.01 2.93 -24.12
CA PRO A 226 -14.32 3.63 -25.20
C PRO A 226 -14.72 5.10 -25.18
N LYS A 227 -13.75 6.00 -25.36
CA LYS A 227 -14.10 7.39 -25.67
C LYS A 227 -14.85 7.36 -27.00
N VAL A 228 -16.07 7.86 -27.03
CA VAL A 228 -16.74 8.18 -28.29
C VAL A 228 -15.88 9.25 -28.94
N THR A 229 -15.06 8.83 -29.90
CA THR A 229 -14.41 9.79 -30.77
C THR A 229 -15.53 10.27 -31.68
N GLU A 230 -15.77 11.59 -31.72
CA GLU A 230 -16.77 12.18 -32.60
C GLU A 230 -16.62 11.55 -33.99
N LEU A 231 -17.64 10.80 -34.42
CA LEU A 231 -17.84 10.53 -35.83
C LEU A 231 -18.13 11.89 -36.45
N SER A 232 -17.07 12.56 -36.89
CA SER A 232 -17.18 13.71 -37.76
C SER A 232 -17.90 13.22 -39.02
N GLN A 233 -19.07 13.83 -39.20
CA GLN A 233 -19.92 13.85 -40.36
C GLN A 233 -19.15 13.59 -41.67
N HIS A 234 -19.56 12.55 -42.39
CA HIS A 234 -19.41 12.44 -43.84
C HIS A 234 -20.78 12.64 -44.47
#